data_AF-A0A522T9P4-F1
#
_entry.id   AF-A0A522T9P4-F1
#
_cell.length_a   1.000
_cell.length_b   1.000
_cell.length_c   1.000
_cell.angle_alpha   90.00
_cell.angle_beta   90.00
_cell.angle_gamma   90.00
#
_symmetry.space_group_name_H-M   'P 1'
#
loop_
_entity.id
_entity.type
_entity.pdbx_description
1 polymer ?
#
loop_
_entity_poly.entity_id
_entity_poly.type
_entity_poly.pdbx_seq_one_letter_code
_entity_poly.pdbx_strand_id
1 'polypeptide(L)'
;MAFVRKKGKSYYLVHNVREDGHVRQVHLACLGNRPRVSDEVLDQVRASHPQLQIDWAAVRARAAETFVSPFADLEGVDLLLRSIRTLVQDLAELDFGLLQRHLQERGQVAEGEPRVRELLREMAELRTQLDLKLKHQPGAAAAPSVGEHQGLGD
;
A
#
# COMPACT_ATOMS: atom_id res chain seq x y z
N MET A 1 2.35 -7.64 -24.12
CA MET A 1 2.78 -8.08 -22.75
C MET A 1 2.97 -6.85 -21.87
N ALA A 2 2.33 -6.82 -20.69
CA ALA A 2 2.44 -5.72 -19.74
C ALA A 2 3.51 -5.96 -18.67
N PHE A 3 4.17 -4.87 -18.25
CA PHE A 3 5.19 -4.85 -17.19
C PHE A 3 5.36 -3.42 -16.66
N VAL A 4 6.02 -3.29 -15.50
CA VAL A 4 6.34 -1.97 -14.94
C VAL A 4 7.77 -1.58 -15.30
N ARG A 5 7.96 -0.34 -15.74
CA ARG A 5 9.26 0.22 -16.15
C ARG A 5 9.60 1.44 -15.28
N LYS A 6 10.85 1.51 -14.82
CA LYS A 6 11.39 2.72 -14.16
C LYS A 6 11.86 3.73 -15.21
N LYS A 7 11.50 5.01 -15.05
CA LYS A 7 12.02 6.14 -15.82
C LYS A 7 12.27 7.31 -14.87
N GLY A 8 13.54 7.60 -14.61
CA GLY A 8 13.94 8.57 -13.58
C GLY A 8 13.57 8.09 -12.18
N LYS A 9 12.89 8.94 -11.41
CA LYS A 9 12.37 8.61 -10.07
C LYS A 9 11.00 7.93 -10.11
N SER A 10 10.35 7.87 -11.27
CA SER A 10 8.99 7.39 -11.40
C SER A 10 8.90 6.06 -12.13
N TYR A 11 7.84 5.32 -11.83
CA TYR A 11 7.53 4.02 -12.37
C TYR A 11 6.29 4.13 -13.25
N TYR A 12 6.28 3.40 -14.35
CA TYR A 12 5.21 3.43 -15.34
C TYR A 12 4.79 2.01 -15.64
N LEU A 13 3.48 1.76 -15.63
CA LEU A 13 2.92 0.53 -16.16
C LEU A 13 2.84 0.66 -17.67
N VAL A 14 3.42 -0.29 -18.40
CA VAL A 14 3.55 -0.25 -19.85
C VAL A 14 3.16 -1.59 -20.46
N HIS A 15 2.67 -1.58 -21.70
CA HIS A 15 2.32 -2.79 -22.44
C HIS A 15 2.91 -2.78 -23.85
N ASN A 16 3.64 -3.83 -24.19
CA ASN A 16 4.13 -4.05 -25.55
C ASN A 16 3.01 -4.63 -26.42
N VAL A 17 2.53 -3.86 -27.38
CA VAL A 17 1.59 -4.26 -28.44
C VAL A 17 2.41 -4.59 -29.69
N ARG A 18 2.01 -5.62 -30.44
CA ARG A 18 2.56 -5.91 -31.76
C ARG A 18 1.59 -5.40 -32.80
N GLU A 19 2.06 -4.54 -33.70
CA GLU A 19 1.28 -3.93 -34.77
C GLU A 19 2.17 -3.96 -36.03
N ASP A 20 1.70 -4.59 -37.10
CA ASP A 20 2.39 -4.70 -38.40
C ASP A 20 3.86 -5.18 -38.32
N GLY A 21 4.13 -6.17 -37.47
CA GLY A 21 5.47 -6.73 -37.30
C GLY A 21 6.41 -5.89 -36.41
N HIS A 22 5.98 -4.72 -35.95
CA HIS A 22 6.71 -3.87 -35.03
C HIS A 22 6.17 -3.99 -33.60
N VAL A 23 7.07 -3.89 -32.60
CA VAL A 23 6.70 -3.85 -31.18
C VAL A 23 6.60 -2.40 -30.75
N ARG A 24 5.39 -1.94 -30.40
CA ARG A 24 5.15 -0.62 -29.83
C ARG A 24 4.87 -0.72 -28.34
N GLN A 25 5.52 0.13 -27.55
CA GLN A 25 5.26 0.24 -26.11
C GLN A 25 4.16 1.28 -25.86
N VAL A 26 3.07 0.86 -25.24
CA VAL A 26 1.95 1.70 -24.80
C VAL A 26 2.12 2.01 -23.31
N HIS A 27 1.96 3.28 -22.92
CA HIS A 27 1.94 3.68 -21.51
C HIS A 27 0.53 3.56 -20.97
N LEU A 28 0.35 2.74 -19.93
CA LEU A 28 -0.95 2.45 -19.34
C LEU A 28 -1.24 3.32 -18.12
N ALA A 29 -0.26 3.49 -17.24
CA ALA A 29 -0.40 4.34 -16.05
C ALA A 29 0.96 4.84 -15.55
N CYS A 30 0.96 6.02 -14.92
CA CYS A 30 2.08 6.48 -14.11
C CYS A 30 1.84 6.02 -12.67
N LEU A 31 2.73 5.17 -12.15
CA LEU A 31 2.67 4.69 -10.76
C LEU A 31 3.41 5.63 -9.78
N GLY A 32 3.96 6.74 -10.30
CA GLY A 32 4.76 7.67 -9.50
C GLY A 32 6.01 7.01 -8.93
N ASN A 33 6.50 7.49 -7.79
CA ASN A 33 7.77 7.03 -7.22
C ASN A 33 7.65 5.71 -6.44
N ARG A 34 6.42 5.19 -6.29
CA ARG A 34 6.10 3.97 -5.54
C ARG A 34 5.27 3.06 -6.45
N PRO A 35 5.88 2.07 -7.13
CA PRO A 35 5.14 1.19 -8.01
C PRO A 35 4.22 0.28 -7.18
N ARG A 36 2.98 0.73 -6.94
CA ARG A 36 1.90 -0.11 -6.41
C ARG A 36 0.92 -0.36 -7.53
N VAL A 37 0.79 -1.63 -7.92
CA VAL A 37 -0.32 -2.06 -8.78
C VAL A 37 -1.50 -2.30 -7.85
N SER A 38 -2.23 -1.26 -7.45
CA SER A 38 -3.48 -1.39 -6.67
C SER A 38 -4.63 -1.77 -7.60
N ASP A 39 -5.75 -2.26 -7.04
CA ASP A 39 -6.97 -2.48 -7.82
C ASP A 39 -7.47 -1.18 -8.46
N GLU A 40 -7.33 -0.03 -7.79
CA GLU A 40 -7.65 1.29 -8.37
C GLU A 40 -6.86 1.58 -9.64
N VAL A 41 -5.56 1.30 -9.66
CA VAL A 41 -4.71 1.46 -10.85
C VAL A 41 -5.18 0.50 -11.95
N LEU A 42 -5.58 -0.72 -11.60
CA LEU A 42 -6.08 -1.68 -12.59
C LEU A 42 -7.39 -1.22 -13.20
N ASP A 43 -8.32 -0.74 -12.38
CA ASP A 43 -9.62 -0.28 -12.84
C ASP A 43 -9.50 0.98 -13.68
N GLN A 44 -8.61 1.91 -13.31
CA GLN A 44 -8.27 3.07 -14.14
C GLN A 44 -7.72 2.65 -15.52
N VAL A 45 -6.83 1.65 -15.55
CA VAL A 45 -6.24 1.17 -16.81
C VAL A 45 -7.26 0.42 -17.65
N ARG A 46 -8.13 -0.39 -17.05
CA ARG A 46 -9.24 -1.07 -17.74
C ARG A 46 -10.21 -0.07 -18.36
N ALA A 47 -10.53 1.01 -17.64
CA ALA A 47 -11.39 2.08 -18.15
C ALA A 47 -10.73 2.84 -19.31
N SER A 48 -9.41 3.10 -19.22
CA SER A 48 -8.67 3.86 -20.23
C SER A 48 -8.30 3.03 -21.47
N HIS A 49 -8.13 1.72 -21.31
CA HIS A 49 -7.69 0.80 -22.36
C HIS A 49 -8.53 -0.49 -22.38
N PRO A 50 -9.85 -0.41 -22.63
CA PRO A 50 -10.75 -1.57 -22.53
C PRO A 50 -10.45 -2.66 -23.57
N GLN A 51 -9.73 -2.31 -24.63
CA GLN A 51 -9.40 -3.20 -25.76
C GLN A 51 -8.18 -4.08 -25.47
N LEU A 52 -7.38 -3.75 -24.45
CA LEU A 52 -6.17 -4.48 -24.11
C LEU A 52 -6.50 -5.64 -23.18
N GLN A 53 -6.35 -6.87 -23.68
CA GLN A 53 -6.36 -8.06 -22.84
C GLN A 53 -5.01 -8.18 -22.10
N ILE A 54 -5.01 -7.85 -20.82
CA ILE A 54 -3.82 -7.87 -19.97
C ILE A 54 -4.03 -8.90 -18.86
N ASP A 55 -3.08 -9.83 -18.75
CA ASP A 55 -3.00 -10.73 -17.60
C ASP A 55 -2.49 -9.96 -16.38
N TRP A 56 -3.43 -9.44 -15.59
CA TRP A 56 -3.16 -8.64 -14.41
C TRP A 56 -2.51 -9.45 -13.28
N ALA A 57 -2.78 -10.75 -13.19
CA ALA A 57 -2.16 -11.61 -12.19
C ALA A 57 -0.66 -11.76 -12.48
N ALA A 58 -0.30 -12.00 -13.75
CA ALA A 58 1.10 -12.08 -14.17
C ALA A 58 1.84 -10.74 -14.02
N VAL A 59 1.16 -9.61 -14.28
CA VAL A 59 1.73 -8.27 -14.06
C VAL A 59 2.02 -8.02 -12.58
N ARG A 60 1.08 -8.38 -11.68
CA ARG A 60 1.27 -8.26 -10.23
C ARG A 60 2.43 -9.10 -9.74
N ALA A 61 2.51 -10.37 -10.15
CA ALA A 61 3.58 -11.28 -9.75
C ALA A 61 4.97 -10.76 -10.19
N ARG A 62 5.12 -10.36 -11.46
CA ARG A 62 6.38 -9.81 -11.96
C ARG A 62 6.74 -8.48 -11.31
N ALA A 63 5.77 -7.61 -11.06
CA ALA A 63 6.02 -6.37 -10.33
C ALA A 63 6.52 -6.67 -8.91
N ALA A 64 5.91 -7.62 -8.20
CA ALA A 64 6.34 -8.02 -6.87
C ALA A 64 7.76 -8.62 -6.84
N GLU A 65 8.13 -9.42 -7.84
CA GLU A 65 9.48 -9.99 -7.97
C GLU A 65 10.54 -8.94 -8.33
N THR A 66 10.17 -7.96 -9.14
CA THR A 66 11.11 -6.96 -9.68
C THR A 66 11.35 -5.81 -8.69
N PHE A 67 10.41 -5.51 -7.80
CA PHE A 67 10.53 -4.38 -6.88
C PHE A 67 10.93 -4.81 -5.48
N VAL A 68 12.16 -4.45 -5.12
CA VAL A 68 12.56 -4.25 -3.74
C VAL A 68 11.58 -3.27 -3.09
N SER A 69 11.09 -3.60 -1.89
CA SER A 69 10.16 -2.77 -1.12
C SER A 69 10.56 -1.30 -1.17
N PRO A 70 9.64 -0.34 -1.41
CA PRO A 70 9.94 1.09 -1.39
C PRO A 70 10.33 1.61 0.00
N PHE A 71 10.42 0.71 0.99
CA PHE A 71 10.86 0.96 2.37
C PHE A 71 12.17 0.21 2.69
N ALA A 72 12.91 -0.22 1.67
CA ALA A 72 14.17 -0.94 1.84
C ALA A 72 15.37 -0.02 2.10
N ASP A 73 15.20 1.30 2.00
CA ASP A 73 16.19 2.32 2.31
C ASP A 73 15.65 3.35 3.31
N LEU A 74 16.55 4.18 3.84
CA LEU A 74 16.21 5.20 4.85
C LEU A 74 15.24 6.26 4.31
N GLU A 75 15.36 6.65 3.03
CA GLU A 75 14.44 7.60 2.39
C GLU A 75 13.01 7.04 2.35
N GLY A 76 12.88 5.75 2.00
CA GLY A 76 11.63 5.02 2.04
C GLY A 76 11.02 4.99 3.45
N VAL A 77 11.83 4.67 4.46
CA VAL A 77 11.41 4.63 5.87
C VAL A 77 10.95 6.01 6.35
N ASP A 78 11.68 7.09 6.07
CA ASP A 78 11.29 8.46 6.43
C ASP A 78 9.94 8.84 5.83
N LEU A 79 9.71 8.44 4.58
CA LEU A 79 8.44 8.69 3.92
C LEU A 79 7.30 7.86 4.53
N LEU A 80 7.56 6.63 4.97
CA LEU A 80 6.59 5.83 5.73
C LEU A 80 6.25 6.49 7.07
N LEU A 81 7.26 6.97 7.81
CA LEU A 81 7.08 7.67 9.08
C LEU A 81 6.21 8.92 8.92
N ARG A 82 6.45 9.73 7.87
CA ARG A 82 5.58 10.89 7.55
C ARG A 82 4.15 10.47 7.25
N SER A 83 3.97 9.40 6.46
CA SER A 83 2.65 8.89 6.10
C SER A 83 1.88 8.41 7.34
N ILE A 84 2.53 7.66 8.23
CA ILE A 84 1.93 7.20 9.50
C ILE A 84 1.57 8.38 10.40
N ARG A 85 2.45 9.37 10.55
CA ARG A 85 2.18 10.56 11.37
C ARG A 85 0.97 11.34 10.85
N THR A 86 0.85 11.50 9.55
CA THR A 86 -0.31 12.15 8.91
C THR A 86 -1.58 11.36 9.20
N LEU A 87 -1.56 10.04 8.96
CA LEU A 87 -2.70 9.18 9.25
C LEU A 87 -3.13 9.23 10.72
N VAL A 88 -2.18 9.27 11.66
CA VAL A 88 -2.48 9.41 13.09
C VAL A 88 -3.18 10.74 13.38
N GLN A 89 -2.77 11.83 12.73
CA GLN A 89 -3.44 13.13 12.87
C GLN A 89 -4.86 13.09 12.28
N ASP A 90 -5.02 12.58 11.06
CA ASP A 90 -6.32 12.45 10.40
C ASP A 90 -7.31 11.61 11.23
N LEU A 91 -6.82 10.50 11.82
CA LEU A 91 -7.63 9.65 12.70
C LEU A 91 -7.97 10.33 14.04
N ALA A 92 -7.10 11.21 14.55
CA ALA A 92 -7.39 11.97 15.77
C ALA A 92 -8.46 13.04 15.54
N GLU A 93 -8.55 13.59 14.33
CA GLU A 93 -9.56 14.57 13.93
C GLU A 93 -10.91 13.93 13.55
N LEU A 94 -10.95 12.60 13.33
CA LEU A 94 -12.14 11.87 12.94
C LEU A 94 -13.16 11.78 14.09
N ASP A 95 -14.25 12.55 13.99
CA ASP A 95 -15.40 12.47 14.91
C ASP A 95 -16.60 11.78 14.23
N PHE A 96 -16.83 10.52 14.59
CA PHE A 96 -17.96 9.73 14.10
C PHE A 96 -19.32 10.29 14.51
N GLY A 97 -19.42 10.93 15.69
CA GLY A 97 -20.67 11.50 16.18
C GLY A 97 -21.05 12.77 15.43
N LEU A 98 -20.08 13.62 15.10
CA LEU A 98 -20.29 14.76 14.20
C LEU A 98 -20.64 14.29 12.78
N LEU A 99 -19.94 13.29 12.26
CA LEU A 99 -20.21 12.72 10.94
C LEU A 99 -21.64 12.15 10.85
N GLN A 100 -22.08 11.37 11.85
CA GLN A 100 -23.41 10.79 11.88
C GLN A 100 -24.51 11.86 11.94
N ARG A 101 -24.30 12.93 12.72
CA ARG A 101 -25.22 14.08 12.77
C ARG A 101 -25.34 14.75 11.40
N HIS A 102 -24.24 15.03 10.72
CA HIS A 102 -24.28 15.63 9.40
C HIS A 102 -24.95 14.75 8.34
N LEU A 103 -24.76 13.43 8.41
CA LEU A 103 -25.44 12.48 7.52
C LEU A 103 -26.95 12.49 7.77
N GLN A 104 -27.39 12.60 9.02
CA GLN A 104 -28.82 12.72 9.38
C GLN A 104 -29.42 14.05 8.91
N GLU A 105 -28.76 15.17 9.20
CA GLU A 105 -29.19 16.52 8.80
C GLU A 105 -29.36 16.67 7.28
N ARG A 106 -28.49 15.99 6.51
CA ARG A 106 -28.52 16.01 5.04
C ARG A 106 -29.39 14.92 4.42
N GLY A 107 -30.01 14.05 5.24
CA GLY A 107 -30.78 12.91 4.74
C GLY A 107 -29.95 11.86 4.00
N GLN A 108 -28.62 11.83 4.19
CA GLN A 108 -27.67 10.96 3.49
C GLN A 108 -27.33 9.69 4.28
N VAL A 109 -28.12 9.35 5.31
CA VAL A 109 -27.84 8.21 6.21
C VAL A 109 -27.69 6.90 5.42
N ALA A 110 -28.56 6.64 4.45
CA ALA A 110 -28.54 5.40 3.66
C ALA A 110 -27.27 5.25 2.80
N GLU A 111 -26.67 6.34 2.32
CA GLU A 111 -25.43 6.33 1.54
C GLU A 111 -24.18 6.42 2.41
N GLY A 112 -24.29 7.11 3.56
CA GLY A 112 -23.18 7.34 4.48
C GLY A 112 -22.86 6.13 5.36
N GLU A 113 -23.89 5.39 5.80
CA GLU A 113 -23.71 4.21 6.66
C GLU A 113 -22.80 3.14 6.05
N PRO A 114 -22.94 2.71 4.79
CA PRO A 114 -22.02 1.73 4.20
C PRO A 114 -20.58 2.24 4.12
N ARG A 115 -20.38 3.54 3.85
CA ARG A 115 -19.04 4.16 3.80
C ARG A 115 -18.37 4.22 5.17
N VAL A 116 -19.13 4.56 6.22
CA VAL A 116 -18.64 4.53 7.60
C VAL A 116 -18.27 3.10 8.01
N ARG A 117 -19.10 2.13 7.64
CA ARG A 117 -18.83 0.71 7.93
C ARG A 117 -17.57 0.22 7.22
N GLU A 118 -17.37 0.61 5.97
CA GLU A 118 -16.15 0.31 5.23
C GLU A 118 -14.92 0.93 5.88
N LEU A 119 -14.98 2.21 6.27
CA LEU A 119 -13.89 2.87 6.99
C LEU A 119 -13.51 2.13 8.28
N LEU A 120 -14.51 1.72 9.07
CA LEU A 120 -14.26 0.94 10.29
C LEU A 120 -13.60 -0.42 10.01
N ARG A 121 -13.97 -1.08 8.90
CA ARG A 121 -13.33 -2.32 8.46
C ARG A 121 -11.88 -2.10 8.08
N GLU A 122 -11.58 -1.06 7.29
CA GLU A 122 -10.21 -0.72 6.89
C GLU A 122 -9.34 -0.36 8.11
N MET A 123 -9.89 0.37 9.09
CA MET A 123 -9.21 0.65 10.36
C MET A 123 -8.91 -0.62 11.17
N ALA A 124 -9.84 -1.58 11.19
CA ALA A 124 -9.63 -2.86 11.87
C ALA A 124 -8.53 -3.70 11.19
N GLU A 125 -8.51 -3.72 9.86
CA GLU A 125 -7.45 -4.37 9.09
C GLU A 125 -6.09 -3.71 9.32
N LEU A 126 -6.04 -2.36 9.31
CA LEU A 126 -4.84 -1.61 9.64
C LEU A 126 -4.29 -2.00 11.02
N ARG A 127 -5.14 -2.08 12.04
CA ARG A 127 -4.73 -2.53 13.38
C ARG A 127 -4.12 -3.93 13.35
N THR A 128 -4.77 -4.88 12.69
CA THR A 128 -4.28 -6.26 12.55
C THR A 128 -2.90 -6.30 11.89
N GLN A 129 -2.70 -5.54 10.80
CA GLN A 129 -1.43 -5.47 10.09
C GLN A 129 -0.32 -4.85 10.96
N LEU A 130 -0.64 -3.78 11.71
CA LEU A 130 0.29 -3.16 12.65
C LEU A 130 0.70 -4.14 13.75
N ASP A 131 -0.27 -4.83 14.37
CA ASP A 131 0.00 -5.84 15.40
C ASP A 131 0.90 -6.96 14.88
N LEU A 132 0.63 -7.45 13.66
CA LEU A 132 1.46 -8.47 13.03
C LEU A 132 2.89 -7.97 12.80
N LYS A 133 3.08 -6.74 12.32
CA LYS A 133 4.42 -6.16 12.08
C LYS A 133 5.18 -5.90 13.37
N LEU A 134 4.49 -5.47 14.44
CA LEU A 134 5.10 -5.27 15.75
C LEU A 134 5.50 -6.60 16.39
N LYS A 135 4.68 -7.65 16.29
CA LYS A 135 4.98 -8.99 16.82
C LYS A 135 6.15 -9.68 16.11
N HIS A 136 6.31 -9.47 14.81
CA HIS A 136 7.35 -10.11 13.99
C HIS A 136 8.58 -9.21 13.78
N GLN A 137 8.88 -8.28 14.70
CA GLN A 137 10.10 -7.49 14.60
C GLN A 137 11.35 -8.39 14.67
N PRO A 138 12.21 -8.39 13.64
CA PRO A 138 13.49 -9.09 13.71
C PRO A 138 14.43 -8.28 14.61
N GLY A 139 14.42 -8.57 15.92
CA GLY A 139 15.30 -7.91 16.88
C GLY A 139 14.93 -8.08 18.36
N ALA A 140 13.67 -8.42 18.68
CA ALA A 140 13.25 -8.55 20.09
C ALA A 140 13.57 -9.91 20.74
N ALA A 141 14.01 -10.91 19.97
CA ALA A 141 14.22 -12.28 20.46
C ALA A 141 15.67 -12.59 20.92
N ALA A 142 16.58 -11.62 20.93
CA ALA A 142 17.98 -11.85 21.27
C ALA A 142 18.53 -10.76 22.19
N ALA A 143 17.92 -10.55 23.35
CA ALA A 143 18.66 -10.07 24.51
C ALA A 143 18.87 -11.30 25.42
N PRO A 144 20.07 -11.90 25.45
CA PRO A 144 20.38 -12.87 26.48
C PRO A 144 20.33 -12.12 27.82
N SER A 145 19.41 -12.55 28.67
CA SER A 145 19.44 -12.29 30.11
C SER A 145 20.85 -12.61 30.60
N VAL A 146 21.62 -11.57 30.93
CA VAL A 146 22.92 -11.71 31.59
C VAL A 146 22.64 -12.40 32.91
N GLY A 147 22.96 -13.69 32.95
CA GLY A 147 22.83 -14.53 34.11
C GLY A 147 23.63 -13.97 35.26
N GLU A 148 22.99 -13.93 36.42
CA GLU A 148 23.63 -13.94 37.72
C GLU A 148 24.68 -15.06 37.74
N HIS A 149 25.96 -14.69 37.64
CA HIS A 149 27.05 -15.59 38.00
C HIS A 149 27.38 -15.36 39.48
N GLN A 150 26.85 -16.26 40.31
CA GLN A 150 27.47 -16.62 41.59
C GLN A 150 28.79 -17.36 41.36
N GLY A 151 29.77 -17.11 42.23
CA GLY A 151 31.01 -17.87 42.45
C GLY A 151 32.08 -16.97 43.09
N LEU A 152 32.21 -16.89 44.42
CA LEU A 152 32.99 -17.73 45.37
C LEU A 152 34.51 -17.81 45.13
N GLY A 153 35.29 -17.45 46.18
CA GLY A 153 36.72 -17.74 46.41
C GLY A 153 37.66 -16.61 45.94
N ASP A 154 38.58 -16.04 46.71
CA ASP A 154 39.31 -16.47 47.93
C ASP A 154 39.34 -15.38 49.02
#